data_AF-A0A0F7PHI0-F1
#
_entry.id   AF-A0A0F7PHI0-F1
#
_cell.length_a   1.000
_cell.length_b   1.000
_cell.length_c   1.000
_cell.angle_alpha   90.00
_cell.angle_beta   90.00
_cell.angle_gamma   90.00
#
_symmetry.space_group_name_H-M   'P 1'
#
loop_
_entity.id
_entity.type
_entity.pdbx_description
1 polymer ?
#
loop_
_entity_poly.entity_id
_entity_poly.type
_entity_poly.pdbx_seq_one_letter_code
_entity_poly.pdbx_strand_id
1 'polypeptide(L)' 'MSRQTLTIVIAIIAVGAAILGYMYYQDQQTSGVEIKIGEGGISIEEK' A
#
# COMPACT_ATOMS: atom_id res chain seq x y z
N MET A 1 -22.64 21.11 -13.11
CA MET A 1 -21.30 21.00 -12.49
C MET A 1 -20.29 21.58 -13.47
N SER A 2 -19.50 22.57 -13.06
CA SER A 2 -18.43 23.05 -13.94
C SER A 2 -17.40 21.93 -14.11
N ARG A 3 -16.71 21.89 -15.26
CA ARG A 3 -15.67 20.89 -15.52
C ARG A 3 -14.61 20.90 -14.42
N GLN A 4 -14.35 22.07 -13.82
CA GLN A 4 -13.42 22.25 -12.70
C GLN A 4 -13.89 21.55 -11.42
N THR A 5 -15.18 21.66 -11.06
CA THR A 5 -15.71 20.96 -9.86
C THR A 5 -15.54 19.45 -9.99
N LEU A 6 -15.81 18.90 -11.18
CA LEU A 6 -15.66 17.46 -11.43
C LEU A 6 -14.20 17.02 -11.36
N THR A 7 -13.27 17.81 -11.93
CA THR A 7 -11.83 17.52 -11.84
C THR A 7 -11.31 17.53 -10.40
N ILE A 8 -11.76 18.49 -9.57
CA ILE A 8 -11.37 18.58 -8.16
C ILE A 8 -11.84 17.35 -7.39
N VAL A 9 -13.08 16.92 -7.60
CA VAL A 9 -13.64 15.72 -6.94
C VAL A 9 -12.84 14.48 -7.32
N ILE A 10 -12.51 14.30 -8.60
CA ILE A 10 -11.69 13.17 -9.07
C ILE A 10 -10.29 13.19 -8.45
N ALA A 11 -9.66 14.38 -8.39
CA ALA A 11 -8.33 14.52 -7.79
C ALA A 11 -8.33 14.11 -6.31
N ILE A 12 -9.34 14.52 -5.55
CA ILE A 12 -9.49 14.15 -4.13
C ILE A 12 -9.64 12.64 -3.98
N ILE A 13 -10.48 12.00 -4.81
CA ILE A 13 -10.70 10.55 -4.77
C ILE A 13 -9.40 9.80 -5.12
N ALA A 14 -8.68 10.24 -6.15
CA ALA A 14 -7.43 9.61 -6.57
C ALA A 14 -6.37 9.67 -5.48
N VAL A 15 -6.21 10.82 -4.81
CA VAL A 15 -5.27 10.99 -3.69
C VAL A 15 -5.67 10.11 -2.51
N GLY A 16 -6.96 10.08 -2.16
CA GLY A 16 -7.46 9.22 -1.09
C GLY A 16 -7.21 7.73 -1.36
N ALA A 17 -7.48 7.28 -2.58
CA ALA A 17 -7.23 5.90 -2.99
C ALA A 17 -5.73 5.55 -2.97
N ALA A 18 -4.85 6.46 -3.39
CA ALA A 18 -3.41 6.24 -3.34
C ALA A 18 -2.89 6.08 -1.92
N ILE A 19 -3.34 6.93 -0.98
CA ILE A 19 -2.95 6.86 0.43
C ILE A 19 -3.45 5.56 1.07
N LEU A 20 -4.74 5.24 0.89
CA LEU A 20 -5.33 4.01 1.45
C LEU A 20 -4.69 2.76 0.85
N GLY A 21 -4.45 2.75 -0.45
CA GLY A 21 -3.74 1.66 -1.13
C GLY A 21 -2.32 1.48 -0.61
N TYR A 22 -1.58 2.58 -0.38
CA TYR A 22 -0.24 2.53 0.19
C TYR A 22 -0.25 1.99 1.62
N MET A 23 -1.15 2.50 2.47
CA MET A 23 -1.29 2.01 3.84
C MET A 23 -1.63 0.52 3.87
N TYR A 24 -2.57 0.08 3.05
CA TYR A 24 -2.97 -1.33 2.96
C TYR A 24 -1.83 -2.21 2.44
N TYR A 25 -1.08 -1.75 1.44
CA TYR A 25 0.10 -2.45 0.92
C TYR A 25 1.24 -2.54 1.95
N GLN A 26 1.42 -1.49 2.76
CA GLN A 26 2.40 -1.48 3.84
C GLN A 26 1.99 -2.42 4.98
N ASP A 27 0.71 -2.43 5.34
CA ASP A 27 0.16 -3.30 6.38
C ASP A 27 0.28 -4.79 6.02
N GLN A 28 0.04 -5.12 4.75
CA GLN A 28 0.29 -6.48 4.23
C GLN A 28 1.76 -6.86 4.24
N GLN A 29 2.68 -5.93 4.01
CA GLN A 29 4.12 -6.22 4.10
C GLN A 29 4.60 -6.37 5.53
N THR A 30 3.99 -5.68 6.50
CA THR A 30 4.33 -5.89 7.93
C THR A 30 3.73 -7.16 8.51
N SER A 31 2.66 -7.69 7.91
CA SER A 31 2.07 -8.99 8.27
C SER A 31 2.59 -10.15 7.41
N GLY A 32 3.31 -9.85 6.33
CA GLY A 32 3.91 -10.82 5.43
C GLY A 32 5.31 -11.17 5.90
N VAL A 33 5.44 -12.38 6.46
CA VAL A 33 6.69 -13.14 6.70
C VAL A 33 7.97 -12.44 6.24
N GLU A 34 8.86 -12.13 7.18
CA GLU A 34 10.17 -11.55 6.87
C GLU A 34 11.07 -12.65 6.26
N ILE A 35 11.03 -12.83 4.93
CA ILE A 35 11.85 -13.85 4.24
C ILE A 35 13.28 -13.34 4.13
N LYS A 36 14.11 -13.67 5.13
CA LYS A 36 15.56 -13.46 5.08
C LYS A 36 16.20 -14.63 4.34
N ILE A 37 16.64 -14.38 3.10
CA ILE A 37 17.42 -15.34 2.31
C ILE A 37 18.90 -15.08 2.62
N GLY A 38 19.46 -15.85 3.54
CA GLY A 38 20.90 -15.84 3.87
C GLY A 38 21.61 -17.09 3.33
N GLU A 39 22.94 -17.11 3.40
CA GLU A 39 23.81 -18.23 2.97
C GLU A 39 23.51 -19.58 3.65
N GLY A 40 22.66 -19.61 4.69
CA GLY A 40 22.27 -20.81 5.44
C GLY A 40 20.84 -21.35 5.18
N GLY A 41 20.06 -20.74 4.28
CA GLY A 41 18.68 -21.19 3.96
C GLY A 41 17.58 -20.15 4.21
N ILE A 42 16.32 -20.57 4.02
CA ILE A 42 15.12 -19.72 4.15
C ILE A 42 14.62 -19.77 5.61
N SER A 43 14.68 -18.64 6.33
CA SER A 43 14.03 -18.47 7.63
C SER A 43 12.75 -17.65 7.44
N ILE A 44 11.62 -18.25 7.80
CA ILE A 44 10.28 -17.64 7.79
C ILE A 44 9.95 -17.34 9.25
N GLU A 45 10.02 -16.07 9.63
CA GLU A 45 9.58 -15.61 10.95
C GLU A 45 8.24 -14.88 10.78
N GLU A 46 7.21 -15.40 11.43
CA GLU A 46 5.85 -14.88 11.47
C GLU A 46 5.66 -14.20 12.83
N LYS A 47 5.15 -12.95 12.85
CA LYS A 47 4.97 -12.18 14.08
C LYS A 47 3.58 -12.36 14.65
#